data_AF-A0A444JGA1-F1
#
_entry.id   AF-A0A444JGA1-F1
#
_cell.length_a   1.000
_cell.length_b   1.000
_cell.length_c   1.000
_cell.angle_alpha   90.00
_cell.angle_beta   90.00
_cell.angle_gamma   90.00
#
_symmetry.space_group_name_H-M   'P 1'
#
loop_
_entity.id
_entity.type
_entity.pdbx_description
1 polymer ?
#
loop_
_entity_poly.entity_id
_entity_poly.type
_entity_poly.pdbx_seq_one_letter_code
_entity_poly.pdbx_strand_id
1 'polypeptide(L)'
;MTTTGKNIQGAFTAIVTPMRDGKVDEQSLTDLINFQIDNGIHGLVPCGTTGESATLGFDEHKRVIDITVQVVDGRVRSLPEPVPTVQQKPLN
;
A
#
# COMPACT_ATOMS: atom_id res chain seq x y z
N MET A 1 28.78 -15.10 -10.32
CA MET A 1 27.97 -14.38 -9.32
C MET A 1 26.61 -14.12 -9.93
N THR A 2 25.64 -14.99 -9.65
CA THR A 2 24.28 -14.84 -10.17
C THR A 2 23.52 -13.97 -9.19
N THR A 3 23.10 -12.77 -9.61
CA THR A 3 22.21 -11.93 -8.81
C THR A 3 20.86 -12.64 -8.73
N THR A 4 20.59 -13.37 -7.64
CA THR A 4 19.28 -13.96 -7.36
C THR A 4 18.30 -12.85 -6.98
N GLY A 5 17.90 -12.04 -7.97
CA GLY A 5 16.68 -11.25 -7.87
C GLY A 5 15.52 -12.23 -7.81
N LYS A 6 14.84 -12.32 -6.67
CA LYS A 6 13.72 -13.24 -6.45
C LYS A 6 12.56 -12.82 -7.37
N ASN A 7 12.51 -13.38 -8.58
CA ASN A 7 11.57 -13.05 -9.65
C ASN A 7 10.17 -12.73 -9.10
N ILE A 8 9.71 -11.52 -9.41
CA ILE A 8 8.37 -11.05 -9.05
C ILE A 8 7.44 -11.61 -10.15
N GLN A 9 6.63 -12.61 -9.82
CA GLN A 9 5.72 -13.27 -10.75
C GLN A 9 4.35 -13.43 -10.08
N GLY A 10 3.28 -13.26 -10.87
CA GLY A 10 1.89 -13.33 -10.39
C GLY A 10 1.16 -12.00 -10.54
N ALA A 11 -0.06 -11.94 -9.99
CA ALA A 11 -0.92 -10.75 -10.03
C ALA A 11 -0.66 -9.86 -8.81
N PHE A 12 -0.35 -8.59 -9.05
CA PHE A 12 -0.15 -7.58 -8.01
C PHE A 12 -1.23 -6.51 -8.14
N THR A 13 -1.92 -6.22 -7.04
CA THR A 13 -2.99 -5.23 -7.04
C THR A 13 -2.48 -3.93 -6.43
N ALA A 14 -2.54 -2.84 -7.21
CA ALA A 14 -2.51 -1.49 -6.65
C ALA A 14 -3.83 -1.27 -5.91
N ILE A 15 -3.78 -1.33 -4.58
CA ILE A 15 -4.98 -1.27 -3.74
C ILE A 15 -5.37 0.19 -3.52
N VAL A 16 -6.66 0.49 -3.68
CA VAL A 16 -7.22 1.81 -3.32
C VAL A 16 -7.13 2.01 -1.81
N THR A 17 -7.05 3.25 -1.37
CA THR A 17 -7.10 3.65 0.04
C THR A 17 -8.51 4.13 0.37
N PRO A 18 -9.34 3.30 1.04
CA PRO A 18 -10.66 3.74 1.44
C PRO A 18 -10.55 4.93 2.40
N MET A 19 -11.29 6.00 2.11
CA MET A 19 -11.36 7.21 2.93
C MET A 19 -12.79 7.39 3.44
N ARG A 20 -12.92 7.76 4.71
CA ARG A 20 -14.19 8.14 5.35
C ARG A 20 -13.99 9.42 6.13
N ASP A 21 -14.83 10.42 5.87
CA ASP A 21 -14.77 11.75 6.50
C ASP A 21 -13.38 12.42 6.41
N GLY A 22 -12.71 12.24 5.27
CA GLY A 22 -11.39 12.82 5.02
C GLY A 22 -10.23 12.13 5.75
N LYS A 23 -10.46 10.95 6.34
CA LYS A 23 -9.43 10.12 6.98
C LYS A 23 -9.42 8.72 6.39
N VAL A 24 -8.32 8.00 6.56
CA VAL A 24 -8.22 6.58 6.19
C VAL A 24 -9.26 5.76 6.94
N ASP A 25 -10.08 5.01 6.19
CA ASP A 25 -10.98 3.99 6.74
C ASP A 25 -10.23 2.67 6.86
N GLU A 26 -9.62 2.47 8.02
CA GLU A 26 -8.76 1.32 8.31
C GLU A 26 -9.51 -0.03 8.25
N GLN A 27 -10.79 -0.04 8.62
CA GLN A 27 -11.59 -1.27 8.60
C GLN A 27 -11.88 -1.68 7.16
N SER A 28 -12.36 -0.73 6.34
CA SER A 28 -12.59 -0.96 4.91
C SER A 28 -11.30 -1.35 4.18
N LEU A 29 -10.17 -0.75 4.55
CA LEU A 29 -8.85 -1.11 4.02
C LEU A 29 -8.49 -2.56 4.37
N THR A 30 -8.69 -2.95 5.63
CA THR A 30 -8.43 -4.32 6.11
C THR A 30 -9.29 -5.35 5.38
N ASP A 31 -10.57 -5.07 5.24
CA ASP A 31 -11.52 -5.96 4.56
C ASP A 31 -11.18 -6.12 3.08
N LEU A 32 -10.78 -5.01 2.42
CA LEU A 32 -10.33 -5.03 1.03
C LEU A 32 -9.03 -5.82 0.84
N ILE A 33 -8.07 -5.68 1.74
CA ILE A 33 -6.82 -6.47 1.72
C ILE A 33 -7.14 -7.96 1.83
N ASN A 34 -7.99 -8.35 2.79
CA ASN A 34 -8.38 -9.75 2.97
C ASN A 34 -9.09 -10.28 1.73
N PHE A 35 -10.03 -9.52 1.16
CA PHE A 35 -10.70 -9.89 -0.08
C PHE A 35 -9.71 -10.16 -1.22
N GLN A 36 -8.72 -9.29 -1.41
CA GLN A 36 -7.71 -9.49 -2.46
C GLN A 36 -6.89 -10.76 -2.21
N ILE A 37 -6.45 -10.98 -0.97
CA ILE A 37 -5.69 -12.18 -0.58
C ILE A 37 -6.51 -13.45 -0.81
N ASP A 38 -7.78 -13.46 -0.39
CA ASP A 38 -8.69 -14.60 -0.53
C ASP A 38 -8.98 -14.94 -2.00
N ASN A 39 -8.87 -13.95 -2.91
CA ASN A 39 -8.99 -14.14 -4.36
C ASN A 39 -7.68 -14.52 -5.06
N GLY A 40 -6.59 -14.79 -4.32
CA GLY A 40 -5.38 -15.38 -4.86
C GLY A 40 -4.40 -14.39 -5.50
N ILE A 41 -4.40 -13.12 -5.07
CA ILE A 41 -3.35 -12.18 -5.46
C ILE A 41 -1.99 -12.61 -4.90
N HIS A 42 -0.92 -12.24 -5.60
CA HIS A 42 0.46 -12.62 -5.26
C HIS A 42 1.20 -11.49 -4.54
N GLY A 43 0.67 -10.27 -4.65
CA GLY A 43 1.10 -9.16 -3.82
C GLY A 43 0.21 -7.94 -3.90
N LEU A 44 0.42 -7.04 -2.93
CA LEU A 44 -0.26 -5.77 -2.82
C LEU A 44 0.74 -4.63 -2.97
N VAL A 45 0.28 -3.59 -3.63
CA VAL A 45 1.00 -2.33 -3.79
C VAL A 45 0.12 -1.23 -3.18
N PRO A 46 0.26 -0.93 -1.87
CA PRO A 46 -0.46 0.17 -1.23
C PRO A 46 0.08 1.53 -1.70
N CYS A 47 -0.78 2.55 -1.65
CA CYS A 47 -0.44 3.95 -2.00
C CYS A 47 -0.13 4.17 -3.50
N GLY A 48 -1.04 3.77 -4.39
CA GLY A 48 -0.89 3.97 -5.84
C GLY A 48 -0.87 5.44 -6.29
N THR A 49 -0.31 5.70 -7.48
CA THR A 49 -0.24 7.02 -8.13
C THR A 49 -1.60 7.56 -8.61
N THR A 50 -2.68 6.78 -8.42
CA THR A 50 -4.05 7.16 -8.78
C THR A 50 -4.68 8.09 -7.71
N GLY A 51 -4.03 9.21 -7.42
CA GLY A 51 -4.62 10.36 -6.72
C GLY A 51 -4.54 10.41 -5.19
N GLU A 52 -4.14 9.33 -4.52
CA GLU A 52 -4.15 9.28 -3.04
C GLU A 52 -2.86 9.84 -2.41
N SER A 53 -1.73 9.76 -3.11
CA SER A 53 -0.45 10.34 -2.67
C SER A 53 -0.46 11.88 -2.62
N ALA A 54 -1.36 12.56 -3.34
CA ALA A 54 -1.56 14.01 -3.24
C ALA A 54 -2.57 14.42 -2.15
N THR A 55 -3.33 13.47 -1.61
CA THR A 55 -4.43 13.72 -0.66
C THR A 55 -4.06 13.27 0.76
N LEU A 56 -3.21 12.26 0.90
CA LEU A 56 -2.76 11.74 2.19
C LEU A 56 -1.54 12.51 2.69
N GLY A 57 -1.58 12.93 3.96
CA GLY A 57 -0.40 13.39 4.66
C GLY A 57 0.64 12.27 4.83
N PHE A 58 1.88 12.64 5.16
CA PHE A 58 2.96 11.68 5.40
C PHE A 58 2.60 10.61 6.45
N ASP A 59 1.95 11.03 7.53
CA ASP A 59 1.52 10.13 8.61
C ASP A 59 0.43 9.16 8.16
N GLU A 60 -0.50 9.61 7.32
CA GLU A 60 -1.55 8.74 6.78
C GLU A 60 -0.98 7.74 5.78
N HIS A 61 -0.05 8.17 4.92
CA HIS A 61 0.68 7.28 4.03
C HIS A 61 1.43 6.19 4.80
N LYS A 62 2.12 6.57 5.89
CA LYS A 62 2.78 5.61 6.78
C LYS A 62 1.76 4.67 7.42
N ARG A 63 0.61 5.19 7.87
CA ARG A 63 -0.45 4.41 8.50
C ARG A 63 -1.03 3.36 7.56
N VAL A 64 -1.27 3.71 6.30
CA VAL A 64 -1.75 2.77 5.27
C VAL A 64 -0.74 1.64 5.04
N ILE A 65 0.55 1.96 4.96
CA ILE A 65 1.61 0.95 4.85
C ILE A 65 1.61 0.05 6.08
N ASP A 66 1.59 0.62 7.28
CA ASP A 66 1.62 -0.13 8.53
C ASP A 66 0.42 -1.11 8.61
N ILE A 67 -0.79 -0.65 8.29
CA ILE A 67 -1.99 -1.50 8.23
C ILE A 67 -1.82 -2.60 7.17
N THR A 68 -1.35 -2.23 5.98
CA THR A 68 -1.19 -3.20 4.88
C THR A 68 -0.22 -4.31 5.27
N VAL A 69 0.92 -3.97 5.86
CA VAL A 69 1.91 -4.94 6.32
C VAL A 69 1.35 -5.81 7.46
N GLN A 70 0.67 -5.19 8.44
CA GLN A 70 0.06 -5.90 9.57
C GLN A 70 -1.02 -6.89 9.12
N VAL A 71 -1.90 -6.47 8.22
CA VAL A 71 -2.97 -7.33 7.73
C VAL A 71 -2.39 -8.41 6.84
N VAL A 72 -1.49 -8.09 5.90
CA VAL A 72 -0.88 -9.09 5.03
C VAL A 72 -0.21 -10.21 5.83
N ASP A 73 0.46 -9.89 6.95
CA ASP A 73 1.07 -10.87 7.87
C ASP A 73 1.90 -11.96 7.16
N GLY A 74 2.62 -11.58 6.11
CA GLY A 74 3.43 -12.49 5.30
C GLY A 74 2.66 -13.45 4.38
N ARG A 75 1.33 -13.35 4.29
CA ARG A 75 0.48 -14.19 3.41
C ARG A 75 0.76 -13.97 1.92
N VAL A 76 1.10 -12.74 1.54
CA VAL A 76 1.46 -12.31 0.18
C VAL A 76 2.61 -11.30 0.24
N ARG A 77 3.23 -10.95 -0.90
CA ARG A 77 4.25 -9.88 -0.90
C ARG A 77 3.57 -8.50 -0.79
N SER A 78 4.00 -7.67 0.15
CA SER A 78 3.68 -6.23 0.17
C SER A 78 4.87 -5.46 -0.40
N LEU A 79 4.64 -4.67 -1.45
CA LEU A 79 5.64 -3.77 -2.02
C LEU A 79 5.13 -2.34 -1.87
N PRO A 80 5.56 -1.58 -0.85
CA PRO A 80 5.19 -0.18 -0.75
C PRO A 80 5.88 0.61 -1.88
N GLU A 81 5.15 1.52 -2.51
CA GLU A 81 5.74 2.46 -3.46
C GLU A 81 6.65 3.47 -2.75
N PRO A 82 7.69 3.99 -3.44
CA PRO A 82 8.57 5.00 -2.89
C PRO A 82 7.81 6.31 -2.64
N VAL A 83 7.86 6.81 -1.41
CA VAL A 83 7.31 8.11 -1.04
C VAL A 83 8.02 9.20 -1.87
N PRO A 84 7.31 10.03 -2.66
CA PRO A 84 7.94 11.07 -3.45
C PRO A 84 8.68 12.07 -2.54
N THR A 85 9.99 12.20 -2.76
CA THR A 85 10.90 13.08 -1.98
C THR A 85 10.46 14.55 -1.97
N VAL A 86 9.65 14.97 -2.96
CA VAL A 86 9.15 16.35 -3.09
C VAL A 86 8.14 16.73 -1.99
N GLN A 87 7.50 15.76 -1.32
CA GLN A 87 6.60 16.06 -0.19
C GLN A 87 7.35 16.32 1.13
N GLN A 88 8.69 16.25 1.13
CA GLN A 88 9.53 16.55 2.29
C GLN A 88 9.96 18.02 2.38
N LYS A 89 9.43 18.92 1.53
CA LYS A 89 9.67 20.35 1.74
C LYS A 89 8.68 20.86 2.80
N PRO A 90 9.12 21.27 3.99
CA PRO A 90 8.23 22.01 4.89
C PRO A 90 7.70 23.22 4.11
N LEU A 91 6.39 23.46 4.19
CA LEU A 91 5.81 24.73 3.79
C LEU A 91 6.55 25.82 4.57
N ASN A 92 7.45 26.51 3.87
CA ASN A 92 8.13 27.70 4.32
C ASN A 92 7.81 28.85 3.38
#